data_AF-A0A533TSL5-F1
#
_entry.id   AF-A0A533TSL5-F1
#
_cell.length_a   1.000
_cell.length_b   1.000
_cell.length_c   1.000
_cell.angle_alpha   90.00
_cell.angle_beta   90.00
_cell.angle_gamma   90.00
#
_symmetry.space_group_name_H-M   'P 1'
#
loop_
_entity.id
_entity.type
_entity.pdbx_description
1 polymer ?
#
loop_
_entity_poly.entity_id
_entity_poly.type
_entity_poly.pdbx_seq_one_letter_code
_entity_poly.pdbx_strand_id
1 'polypeptide(L)'
;MEEFDTKNKVSFDEFKLFYESAEKVTDRRNDANTWNYSICTAIMGAIAAIISWSVSKPEFLITGLFTAIILSGMAALYSTLWIGQIRDLKELNNAKFKVINEMAGHVSFGDGKNENIVSYKPFEREWEALKSAQIAEEAKNINIIALKSTNIEYLIPKAFRVLFLIIMIAVPIETWRNYDLIKKNPVQQAQTTPQNTKPTLPTTKP
;
A
#
# COMPACT_ATOMS: atom_id res chain seq x y z
N MET A 1 -0.99 -3.73 -34.20
CA MET A 1 0.44 -3.39 -34.14
C MET A 1 0.92 -3.23 -35.56
N GLU A 2 1.25 -2.00 -35.95
CA GLU A 2 2.03 -1.80 -37.17
C GLU A 2 3.38 -2.52 -36.99
N GLU A 3 3.65 -3.47 -37.88
CA GLU A 3 4.90 -4.21 -37.92
C GLU A 3 6.04 -3.20 -38.14
N PHE A 4 6.97 -3.12 -37.19
CA PHE A 4 8.12 -2.23 -37.33
C PHE A 4 9.01 -2.80 -38.43
N ASP A 5 9.25 -2.03 -39.49
CA ASP A 5 10.08 -2.49 -40.61
C ASP A 5 11.49 -2.84 -40.10
N THR A 6 11.86 -4.10 -40.28
CA THR A 6 13.17 -4.68 -39.90
C THR A 6 14.37 -3.93 -40.49
N LYS A 7 14.17 -3.15 -41.56
CA LYS A 7 15.21 -2.29 -42.17
C LYS A 7 15.48 -1.02 -41.37
N ASN A 8 14.53 -0.57 -40.56
CA ASN A 8 14.69 0.61 -39.71
C ASN A 8 15.39 0.23 -38.39
N LYS A 9 16.17 1.17 -37.88
CA LYS A 9 16.86 1.05 -36.60
C LYS A 9 16.36 2.12 -35.64
N VAL A 10 16.43 1.81 -34.35
CA VAL A 10 16.04 2.71 -33.26
C VAL A 10 17.30 3.26 -32.60
N SER A 11 17.27 4.54 -32.24
CA SER A 11 18.39 5.17 -31.54
C SER A 11 18.57 4.55 -30.14
N PHE A 12 19.82 4.26 -29.76
CA PHE A 12 20.16 3.86 -28.40
C PHE A 12 19.71 4.88 -27.34
N ASP A 13 19.72 6.18 -27.67
CA ASP A 13 19.28 7.22 -26.73
C ASP A 13 17.77 7.15 -26.46
N GLU A 14 16.96 6.84 -27.48
CA GLU A 14 15.51 6.63 -27.31
C GLU A 14 15.23 5.38 -26.47
N PHE A 15 15.98 4.30 -26.73
CA PHE A 15 15.91 3.07 -25.94
C PHE A 15 16.27 3.33 -24.47
N LYS A 16 17.37 4.03 -24.23
CA LYS A 16 17.86 4.37 -22.90
C LYS A 16 16.86 5.25 -22.14
N LEU A 17 16.33 6.30 -22.78
CA LEU A 17 15.35 7.20 -22.16
C LEU A 17 14.08 6.43 -21.74
N PHE A 18 13.62 5.51 -22.58
CA PHE A 18 12.43 4.71 -22.28
C PHE A 18 12.69 3.66 -21.19
N TYR A 19 13.89 3.05 -21.18
CA TYR A 19 14.33 2.15 -20.10
C TYR A 19 14.38 2.87 -18.75
N GLU A 20 15.01 4.05 -18.68
CA GLU A 20 15.03 4.88 -17.47
C GLU A 20 13.61 5.27 -16.99
N SER A 21 12.67 5.47 -17.92
CA SER A 21 11.28 5.71 -17.55
C SER A 21 10.61 4.48 -16.91
N ALA A 22 10.99 3.25 -17.29
CA ALA A 22 10.46 2.03 -16.71
C ALA A 22 11.04 1.78 -15.30
N GLU A 23 12.32 2.06 -15.10
CA GLU A 23 12.95 2.01 -13.76
C GLU A 23 12.25 2.98 -12.80
N LYS A 24 12.01 4.23 -13.21
CA LYS A 24 11.27 5.23 -12.41
C LYS A 24 9.86 4.77 -12.00
N VAL A 25 9.17 4.00 -12.84
CA VAL A 25 7.84 3.44 -12.48
C VAL A 25 7.98 2.36 -11.41
N THR A 26 9.03 1.54 -11.52
CA THR A 26 9.35 0.51 -10.51
C THR A 26 9.68 1.14 -9.16
N ASP A 27 10.48 2.21 -9.14
CA ASP A 27 10.81 2.96 -7.92
C ASP A 27 9.57 3.56 -7.28
N ARG A 28 8.74 4.26 -8.07
CA ARG A 28 7.46 4.83 -7.59
C ARG A 28 6.54 3.77 -6.97
N ARG A 29 6.52 2.54 -7.50
CA ARG A 29 5.75 1.43 -6.93
C ARG A 29 6.30 0.99 -5.57
N ASN A 30 7.62 0.92 -5.42
CA ASN A 30 8.25 0.58 -4.15
C ASN A 30 8.01 1.67 -3.08
N ASP A 31 8.13 2.94 -3.47
CA ASP A 31 7.87 4.08 -2.60
C ASP A 31 6.41 4.12 -2.16
N ALA A 32 5.47 3.94 -3.10
CA ALA A 32 4.04 3.87 -2.79
C ALA A 32 3.70 2.72 -1.83
N ASN A 33 4.31 1.55 -2.02
CA ASN A 33 4.12 0.41 -1.11
C ASN A 33 4.64 0.70 0.30
N THR A 34 5.82 1.30 0.41
CA THR A 34 6.43 1.67 1.70
C THR A 34 5.58 2.73 2.41
N TRP A 35 5.11 3.73 1.67
CA TRP A 35 4.22 4.77 2.16
C TRP A 35 2.89 4.19 2.67
N ASN A 36 2.21 3.38 1.86
CA ASN A 36 0.94 2.77 2.24
C ASN A 36 1.07 1.84 3.46
N TYR A 37 2.18 1.11 3.57
CA TYR A 37 2.51 0.32 4.76
C TYR A 37 2.64 1.19 6.01
N SER A 38 3.35 2.32 5.91
CA SER A 38 3.52 3.26 7.03
C SER A 38 2.19 3.86 7.49
N ILE A 39 1.28 4.19 6.57
CA ILE A 39 -0.06 4.68 6.90
C ILE A 39 -0.88 3.61 7.62
N CYS A 40 -0.92 2.37 7.09
CA CYS A 40 -1.68 1.29 7.71
C CYS A 40 -1.19 0.97 9.13
N THR A 41 0.13 0.97 9.35
CA THR A 41 0.70 0.76 10.68
C THR A 41 0.39 1.91 11.64
N ALA A 42 0.44 3.16 11.18
CA ALA A 42 0.04 4.33 11.96
C ALA A 42 -1.45 4.28 12.35
N ILE A 43 -2.34 3.93 11.42
CA ILE A 43 -3.78 3.78 11.69
C ILE A 43 -4.02 2.66 12.70
N MET A 44 -3.32 1.53 12.57
CA MET A 44 -3.40 0.43 13.53
C MET A 44 -3.01 0.87 14.95
N GLY A 45 -1.91 1.64 15.08
CA GLY A 45 -1.50 2.23 16.35
C GLY A 45 -2.53 3.21 16.91
N ALA A 46 -3.12 4.06 16.06
CA ALA A 46 -4.17 4.99 16.46
C ALA A 46 -5.43 4.26 16.97
N ILE A 47 -5.85 3.18 16.30
CA ILE A 47 -6.97 2.35 16.75
C ILE A 47 -6.68 1.75 18.12
N ALA A 48 -5.48 1.18 18.32
CA ALA A 48 -5.09 0.61 19.59
C ALA A 48 -5.09 1.66 20.73
N ALA A 49 -4.58 2.86 20.47
CA ALA A 49 -4.60 3.97 21.42
C ALA A 49 -6.03 4.41 21.76
N ILE A 50 -6.91 4.53 20.77
CA ILE A 50 -8.32 4.89 20.97
C ILE A 50 -9.03 3.84 21.82
N ILE A 51 -8.84 2.55 21.55
CA ILE A 51 -9.44 1.47 22.33
C ILE A 51 -8.92 1.51 23.77
N SER A 52 -7.61 1.63 23.98
CA SER A 52 -7.00 1.70 25.32
C SER A 52 -7.52 2.89 26.13
N TRP A 53 -7.61 4.06 25.50
CA TRP A 53 -8.16 5.28 26.11
C TRP A 53 -9.65 5.13 26.45
N SER A 54 -10.42 4.56 25.54
CA SER A 54 -11.86 4.31 25.67
C SER A 54 -12.18 3.38 26.85
N VAL A 55 -11.40 2.31 27.02
CA VAL A 55 -11.56 1.37 28.14
C VAL A 55 -11.20 2.01 29.49
N SER A 56 -10.26 2.96 29.50
CA SER A 56 -9.83 3.66 30.72
C SER A 56 -10.85 4.68 31.23
N LYS A 57 -11.81 5.11 30.39
CA LYS A 57 -12.82 6.12 30.73
C LYS A 57 -14.21 5.64 30.28
N PRO A 58 -15.01 5.02 31.18
CA PRO A 58 -16.30 4.42 30.81
C PRO A 58 -17.29 5.39 30.15
N GLU A 59 -17.19 6.68 30.48
CA GLU A 59 -18.00 7.76 29.88
C GLU A 59 -17.74 7.97 28.37
N PHE A 60 -16.55 7.61 27.87
CA PHE A 60 -16.17 7.70 26.47
C PHE A 60 -16.19 6.36 25.74
N LEU A 61 -16.62 5.28 26.40
CA LEU A 61 -16.55 3.92 25.87
C LEU A 61 -17.27 3.78 24.52
N ILE A 62 -18.50 4.30 24.46
CA ILE A 62 -19.34 4.27 23.25
C ILE A 62 -18.69 5.09 22.13
N THR A 63 -18.22 6.30 22.44
CA THR A 63 -17.55 7.18 21.47
C THR A 63 -16.30 6.51 20.91
N GLY A 64 -15.42 5.98 21.77
CA GLY A 64 -14.20 5.31 21.34
C GLY A 64 -14.47 4.05 20.52
N LEU A 65 -15.53 3.29 20.86
CA LEU A 65 -15.98 2.15 20.06
C LEU A 65 -16.39 2.58 18.64
N PHE A 66 -17.27 3.58 18.52
CA PHE A 66 -17.69 4.10 17.21
C PHE A 66 -16.51 4.65 16.41
N THR A 67 -15.61 5.40 17.04
CA THR A 67 -14.41 5.91 16.37
C THR A 67 -13.52 4.77 15.87
N ALA A 68 -13.31 3.72 16.68
CA ALA A 68 -12.51 2.56 16.27
C ALA A 68 -13.15 1.80 15.10
N ILE A 69 -14.47 1.63 15.07
CA ILE A 69 -15.21 1.00 13.96
C ILE A 69 -15.05 1.81 12.67
N ILE A 70 -15.31 3.12 12.74
CA ILE A 70 -15.23 4.01 11.58
C ILE A 70 -13.80 4.02 11.03
N LEU A 71 -12.81 4.19 11.91
CA LEU A 71 -11.41 4.23 11.52
C LEU A 71 -10.94 2.91 10.90
N SER A 72 -11.36 1.77 11.47
CA SER A 72 -11.08 0.44 10.90
C SER A 72 -11.75 0.25 9.52
N GLY A 73 -12.96 0.77 9.32
CA GLY A 73 -13.64 0.72 8.03
C GLY A 73 -12.96 1.56 6.97
N MET A 74 -12.58 2.79 7.32
CA MET A 74 -11.78 3.64 6.43
C MET A 74 -10.44 2.98 6.08
N ALA A 75 -9.77 2.34 7.04
CA ALA A 75 -8.51 1.64 6.82
C ALA A 75 -8.66 0.41 5.91
N ALA A 76 -9.76 -0.35 6.06
CA ALA A 76 -10.08 -1.47 5.19
C ALA A 76 -10.35 -1.01 3.74
N LEU A 77 -11.10 0.08 3.57
CA LEU A 77 -11.34 0.69 2.26
C LEU A 77 -10.02 1.20 1.65
N TYR A 78 -9.20 1.90 2.43
CA TYR A 78 -7.88 2.35 1.99
C TYR A 78 -6.99 1.18 1.53
N SER A 79 -7.03 0.04 2.24
CA SER A 79 -6.33 -1.17 1.83
C SER A 79 -6.82 -1.73 0.49
N THR A 80 -8.10 -1.52 0.12
CA THR A 80 -8.60 -1.87 -1.23
C THR A 80 -8.11 -0.92 -2.31
N LEU A 81 -8.00 0.38 -2.02
CA LEU A 81 -7.41 1.37 -2.92
C LEU A 81 -5.93 1.05 -3.18
N TRP A 82 -5.19 0.65 -2.15
CA TRP A 82 -3.80 0.22 -2.28
C TRP A 82 -3.66 -0.97 -3.25
N ILE A 83 -4.56 -1.96 -3.19
CA ILE A 83 -4.56 -3.08 -4.16
C ILE A 83 -4.69 -2.58 -5.60
N GLY A 84 -5.58 -1.60 -5.83
CA GLY A 84 -5.74 -0.94 -7.13
C GLY A 84 -4.44 -0.28 -7.61
N GLN A 85 -3.80 0.50 -6.75
CA GLN A 85 -2.54 1.17 -7.07
C GLN A 85 -1.42 0.20 -7.48
N ILE A 86 -1.28 -0.93 -6.76
CA ILE A 86 -0.29 -1.96 -7.10
C ILE A 86 -0.58 -2.51 -8.50
N ARG A 87 -1.85 -2.78 -8.80
CA ARG A 87 -2.27 -3.32 -10.09
C ARG A 87 -1.96 -2.34 -11.22
N ASP A 88 -2.38 -1.09 -11.09
CA ASP A 88 -2.22 -0.08 -12.15
C ASP A 88 -0.73 0.16 -12.46
N LEU A 89 0.13 0.25 -11.43
CA LEU A 89 1.57 0.40 -11.60
C LEU A 89 2.23 -0.85 -12.21
N LYS A 90 1.74 -2.04 -11.87
CA LYS A 90 2.24 -3.29 -12.43
C LYS A 90 1.87 -3.44 -13.90
N GLU A 91 0.64 -3.10 -14.28
CA GLU A 91 0.18 -3.11 -15.67
C GLU A 91 0.98 -2.12 -16.53
N LEU A 92 1.18 -0.91 -16.03
CA LEU A 92 2.03 0.10 -16.67
C LEU A 92 3.44 -0.43 -16.90
N ASN A 93 4.06 -0.99 -15.86
CA ASN A 93 5.42 -1.50 -15.95
C ASN A 93 5.53 -2.68 -16.92
N ASN A 94 4.56 -3.60 -16.91
CA ASN A 94 4.51 -4.71 -17.86
C ASN A 94 4.39 -4.23 -19.31
N ALA A 95 3.58 -3.21 -19.57
CA ALA A 95 3.47 -2.61 -20.90
C ALA A 95 4.79 -1.97 -21.35
N LYS A 96 5.47 -1.23 -20.45
CA LYS A 96 6.82 -0.68 -20.73
C LYS A 96 7.82 -1.78 -21.07
N PHE A 97 7.92 -2.82 -20.25
CA PHE A 97 8.86 -3.91 -20.50
C PHE A 97 8.55 -4.69 -21.78
N LYS A 98 7.28 -4.81 -22.16
CA LYS A 98 6.89 -5.38 -23.45
C LYS A 98 7.47 -4.56 -24.61
N VAL A 99 7.24 -3.24 -24.60
CA VAL A 99 7.76 -2.33 -25.62
C VAL A 99 9.30 -2.28 -25.62
N ILE A 100 9.95 -2.32 -24.45
CA ILE A 100 11.42 -2.41 -24.34
C ILE A 100 11.95 -3.69 -25.00
N ASN A 101 11.33 -4.83 -24.71
CA ASN A 101 11.74 -6.11 -25.30
C ASN A 101 11.56 -6.14 -26.82
N GLU A 102 10.46 -5.57 -27.32
CA GLU A 102 10.25 -5.42 -28.76
C GLU A 102 11.28 -4.47 -29.39
N MET A 103 11.56 -3.34 -28.74
CA MET A 103 12.51 -2.34 -29.22
C MET A 103 13.96 -2.84 -29.21
N ALA A 104 14.34 -3.68 -28.23
CA ALA A 104 15.72 -4.17 -28.05
C ALA A 104 16.31 -4.85 -29.30
N GLY A 105 15.48 -5.54 -30.10
CA GLY A 105 15.91 -6.18 -31.35
C GLY A 105 16.23 -5.20 -32.49
N HIS A 106 15.82 -3.94 -32.37
CA HIS A 106 15.93 -2.92 -33.41
C HIS A 106 16.92 -1.79 -33.06
N VAL A 107 17.52 -1.82 -31.87
CA VAL A 107 18.46 -0.79 -31.42
C VAL A 107 19.72 -0.79 -32.29
N SER A 108 20.14 0.40 -32.71
CA SER A 108 21.46 0.65 -33.26
C SER A 108 22.42 1.12 -32.18
N PHE A 109 23.64 0.57 -32.20
CA PHE A 109 24.74 0.98 -31.31
C PHE A 109 25.79 1.87 -32.01
N GLY A 110 25.53 2.33 -33.24
CA GLY A 110 26.36 3.33 -33.92
C GLY A 110 27.43 2.81 -34.87
N ASP A 111 27.33 1.56 -35.34
CA ASP A 111 28.37 0.95 -36.18
C ASP A 111 28.22 1.21 -37.70
N GLY A 112 27.05 1.67 -38.18
CA GLY A 112 26.71 1.59 -39.60
C GLY A 112 26.55 2.93 -40.33
N LYS A 113 27.53 3.28 -41.16
CA LYS A 113 27.30 4.19 -42.31
C LYS A 113 26.15 3.60 -43.15
N ASN A 114 25.00 4.27 -43.20
CA ASN A 114 23.74 3.89 -43.88
C ASN A 114 22.61 3.25 -43.04
N GLU A 115 22.56 3.48 -41.73
CA GLU A 115 21.38 3.09 -40.95
C GLU A 115 20.27 4.15 -41.03
N ASN A 116 19.05 3.71 -41.33
CA ASN A 116 17.87 4.56 -41.25
C ASN A 116 17.35 4.57 -39.81
N ILE A 117 17.74 5.59 -39.05
CA ILE A 117 17.29 5.78 -37.67
C ILE A 117 15.89 6.40 -37.69
N VAL A 118 14.91 5.65 -37.18
CA VAL A 118 13.52 6.09 -37.08
C VAL A 118 13.07 5.95 -35.63
N SER A 119 12.29 6.91 -35.14
CA SER A 119 11.70 6.82 -33.80
C SER A 119 10.78 5.61 -33.71
N TYR A 120 10.92 4.84 -32.64
CA TYR A 120 10.05 3.71 -32.36
C TYR A 120 8.66 4.12 -31.87
N LYS A 121 8.49 5.41 -31.52
CA LYS A 121 7.30 5.97 -30.85
C LYS A 121 6.89 5.13 -29.62
N PRO A 122 7.82 4.91 -28.67
CA PRO A 122 7.63 3.93 -27.60
C PRO A 122 6.41 4.23 -26.70
N PHE A 123 6.06 5.50 -26.52
CA PHE A 123 4.88 5.89 -25.71
C PHE A 123 3.54 5.58 -26.39
N GLU A 124 3.46 5.69 -27.72
CA GLU A 124 2.24 5.31 -28.45
C GLU A 124 2.04 3.80 -28.38
N ARG A 125 3.13 3.03 -28.59
CA ARG A 125 3.12 1.57 -28.47
C ARG A 125 2.83 1.10 -27.05
N GLU A 126 3.33 1.81 -26.03
CA GLU A 126 3.00 1.56 -24.63
C GLU A 126 1.49 1.72 -24.39
N TRP A 127 0.91 2.81 -24.90
CA TRP A 127 -0.52 3.09 -24.77
C TRP A 127 -1.38 2.02 -25.47
N GLU A 128 -0.96 1.57 -26.65
CA GLU A 128 -1.62 0.45 -27.34
C GLU A 128 -1.47 -0.87 -26.58
N ALA A 129 -0.29 -1.14 -26.04
CA ALA A 129 -0.04 -2.33 -25.22
C ALA A 129 -0.94 -2.33 -23.97
N LEU A 130 -1.09 -1.19 -23.30
CA LEU A 130 -2.01 -1.01 -22.18
C LEU A 130 -3.47 -1.24 -22.56
N LYS A 131 -3.95 -0.61 -23.64
CA LYS A 131 -5.32 -0.82 -24.12
C LYS A 131 -5.57 -2.29 -24.45
N SER A 132 -4.62 -2.94 -25.13
CA SER A 132 -4.75 -4.35 -25.48
C SER A 132 -4.80 -5.26 -24.25
N ALA A 133 -4.03 -4.93 -23.21
CA ALA A 133 -4.02 -5.65 -21.94
C ALA A 133 -5.33 -5.44 -21.16
N GLN A 134 -5.86 -4.21 -21.12
CA GLN A 134 -7.15 -3.91 -20.49
C GLN A 134 -8.31 -4.60 -21.18
N ILE A 135 -8.36 -4.57 -22.53
CA ILE A 135 -9.39 -5.30 -23.29
C ILE A 135 -9.29 -6.80 -23.04
N ALA A 136 -8.07 -7.34 -22.98
CA ALA A 136 -7.86 -8.74 -22.65
C ALA A 136 -8.27 -9.07 -21.20
N GLU A 137 -8.02 -8.18 -20.24
CA GLU A 137 -8.45 -8.35 -18.85
C GLU A 137 -9.97 -8.23 -18.71
N GLU A 138 -10.63 -7.32 -19.41
CA GLU A 138 -12.10 -7.21 -19.45
C GLU A 138 -12.74 -8.47 -20.05
N ALA A 139 -12.20 -8.97 -21.16
CA ALA A 139 -12.65 -10.23 -21.75
C ALA A 139 -12.38 -11.45 -20.84
N LYS A 140 -11.29 -11.40 -20.07
CA LYS A 140 -10.87 -12.46 -19.14
C LYS A 140 -11.48 -12.33 -17.74
N ASN A 141 -12.04 -11.19 -17.35
CA ASN A 141 -12.80 -11.03 -16.11
C ASN A 141 -14.12 -11.83 -16.14
N ILE A 142 -14.53 -12.31 -17.32
CA ILE A 142 -15.59 -13.31 -17.50
C ILE A 142 -15.07 -14.73 -17.21
N ASN A 143 -13.75 -14.97 -17.25
CA ASN A 143 -13.09 -16.26 -17.05
C ASN A 143 -11.76 -16.13 -16.29
N ILE A 144 -11.86 -16.00 -14.96
CA ILE A 144 -10.89 -16.51 -13.99
C ILE A 144 -9.51 -15.83 -13.96
N ILE A 145 -9.28 -15.07 -12.89
CA ILE A 145 -8.12 -15.19 -11.97
C ILE A 145 -6.91 -15.93 -12.57
N ALA A 146 -6.15 -15.30 -13.47
CA ALA A 146 -4.90 -15.87 -14.01
C ALA A 146 -4.11 -14.74 -14.69
N LEU A 147 -2.90 -14.37 -14.25
CA LEU A 147 -1.73 -15.24 -14.21
C LEU A 147 -0.71 -14.79 -13.16
N LYS A 148 -0.08 -15.81 -12.56
CA LYS A 148 1.06 -15.78 -11.65
C LYS A 148 2.20 -14.88 -12.16
N SER A 149 2.35 -13.71 -11.54
CA SER A 149 3.67 -13.24 -11.10
C SER A 149 3.53 -12.73 -9.67
N THR A 150 4.18 -13.49 -8.77
CA THR A 150 4.35 -13.31 -7.33
C THR A 150 3.24 -12.55 -6.59
N ASN A 151 2.23 -13.29 -6.13
CA ASN A 151 1.11 -12.79 -5.30
C ASN A 151 1.53 -12.14 -3.97
N ILE A 152 2.84 -12.07 -3.66
CA ILE A 152 3.33 -11.58 -2.38
C ILE A 152 3.11 -10.08 -2.21
N GLU A 153 3.19 -9.29 -3.28
CA GLU A 153 2.93 -7.85 -3.21
C GLU A 153 1.46 -7.56 -2.85
N TYR A 154 0.53 -8.40 -3.30
CA TYR A 154 -0.88 -8.31 -2.93
C TYR A 154 -1.20 -8.91 -1.55
N LEU A 155 -0.28 -9.70 -0.98
CA LEU A 155 -0.48 -10.35 0.31
C LEU A 155 -0.60 -9.29 1.42
N ILE A 156 0.29 -8.30 1.42
CA ILE A 156 0.39 -7.28 2.46
C ILE A 156 -0.91 -6.45 2.57
N PRO A 157 -1.41 -5.79 1.51
CA PRO A 157 -2.66 -5.04 1.58
C PRO A 157 -3.86 -5.93 1.90
N LYS A 158 -3.90 -7.17 1.40
CA LYS A 158 -4.97 -8.12 1.75
C LYS A 158 -4.93 -8.49 3.24
N ALA A 159 -3.75 -8.69 3.81
CA ALA A 159 -3.57 -8.97 5.22
C ALA A 159 -4.06 -7.80 6.08
N PHE A 160 -3.66 -6.56 5.75
CA PHE A 160 -4.18 -5.36 6.44
C PHE A 160 -5.69 -5.22 6.30
N ARG A 161 -6.25 -5.44 5.11
CA ARG A 161 -7.72 -5.41 4.91
C ARG A 161 -8.42 -6.40 5.83
N VAL A 162 -7.97 -7.65 5.87
CA VAL A 162 -8.54 -8.68 6.74
C VAL A 162 -8.38 -8.31 8.20
N LEU A 163 -7.20 -7.81 8.60
CA LEU A 163 -6.94 -7.37 9.96
C LEU A 163 -7.91 -6.26 10.41
N PHE A 164 -8.10 -5.22 9.59
CA PHE A 164 -9.03 -4.14 9.92
C PHE A 164 -10.48 -4.59 9.96
N LEU A 165 -10.88 -5.53 9.09
CA LEU A 165 -12.22 -6.15 9.15
C LEU A 165 -12.41 -6.98 10.43
N ILE A 166 -11.38 -7.71 10.86
CA ILE A 166 -11.40 -8.46 12.13
C ILE A 166 -11.55 -7.47 13.29
N ILE A 167 -10.77 -6.39 13.33
CA ILE A 167 -10.86 -5.37 14.39
C ILE A 167 -12.27 -4.76 14.41
N MET A 168 -12.82 -4.40 13.25
CA MET A 168 -14.16 -3.82 13.12
C MET A 168 -15.25 -4.71 13.75
N ILE A 169 -15.10 -6.04 13.67
CA ILE A 169 -16.09 -7.00 14.18
C ILE A 169 -15.78 -7.41 15.63
N ALA A 170 -14.51 -7.70 15.93
CA ALA A 170 -14.08 -8.23 17.22
C ALA A 170 -14.22 -7.19 18.35
N VAL A 171 -13.89 -5.92 18.08
CA VAL A 171 -13.93 -4.87 19.12
C VAL A 171 -15.35 -4.65 19.65
N PRO A 172 -16.41 -4.52 18.82
CA PRO A 172 -17.79 -4.48 19.31
C PRO A 172 -18.19 -5.72 20.11
N ILE A 173 -17.84 -6.93 19.63
CA ILE A 173 -18.19 -8.18 20.29
C ILE A 173 -17.55 -8.26 21.68
N GLU A 174 -16.26 -7.97 21.79
CA GLU A 174 -15.54 -7.98 23.06
C GLU A 174 -16.04 -6.89 24.01
N THR A 175 -16.37 -5.72 23.48
CA THR A 175 -16.94 -4.62 24.28
C THR A 175 -18.30 -5.00 24.83
N TRP A 176 -19.15 -5.65 24.03
CA TRP A 176 -20.47 -6.12 24.45
C TRP A 176 -20.37 -7.24 25.49
N ARG A 177 -19.50 -8.23 25.25
CA ARG A 177 -19.31 -9.38 26.16
C ARG A 177 -18.76 -8.96 27.53
N ASN A 178 -17.91 -7.93 27.57
CA ASN A 178 -17.24 -7.47 28.79
C ASN A 178 -17.82 -6.16 29.36
N TYR A 179 -18.97 -5.70 28.86
CA TYR A 179 -19.53 -4.39 29.18
C TYR A 179 -19.67 -4.15 30.70
N ASP A 180 -20.22 -5.14 31.42
CA ASP A 180 -20.45 -5.04 32.86
C ASP A 180 -19.15 -4.99 33.67
N LEU A 181 -18.06 -5.60 33.18
CA LEU A 181 -16.75 -5.58 33.82
C LEU A 181 -16.06 -4.23 33.62
N ILE A 182 -16.15 -3.68 32.41
CA ILE A 182 -15.55 -2.37 32.07
C ILE A 182 -16.25 -1.24 32.86
N LYS A 183 -17.57 -1.33 33.04
CA LYS A 183 -18.34 -0.34 33.80
C LYS A 183 -18.02 -0.35 35.31
N LYS A 184 -17.64 -1.51 35.87
CA LYS A 184 -17.40 -1.68 37.32
C LYS A 184 -15.99 -1.31 37.78
N ASN A 185 -14.99 -1.28 36.89
CA ASN A 185 -13.58 -1.04 37.24
C ASN A 185 -12.95 0.10 36.42
N PRO A 186 -13.33 1.37 36.65
CA PRO A 186 -12.71 2.49 35.93
C PRO A 186 -11.24 2.75 36.29
N VAL A 187 -10.73 2.27 37.44
CA VAL A 187 -9.44 2.74 38.01
C VAL A 187 -8.68 1.65 38.76
N GLN A 188 -7.86 0.83 38.08
CA GLN A 188 -6.76 0.11 38.75
C GLN A 188 -5.39 0.24 38.06
N GLN A 189 -5.25 1.03 36.97
CA GLN A 189 -3.96 1.18 36.27
C GLN A 189 -3.26 2.55 36.44
N ALA A 190 -3.78 3.47 37.26
CA ALA A 190 -3.20 4.82 37.40
C ALA A 190 -2.45 5.09 38.72
N GLN A 191 -2.30 4.11 39.63
CA GLN A 191 -1.63 4.33 40.92
C GLN A 191 -0.61 3.24 41.26
N THR A 192 0.52 3.26 40.56
CA THR A 192 1.82 2.87 41.13
C THR A 192 2.75 4.09 41.12
N THR A 193 2.30 5.17 41.76
CA THR A 193 3.20 6.30 42.07
C THR A 193 4.00 5.94 43.33
N PRO A 194 5.35 5.97 43.30
CA PRO A 194 6.16 5.70 44.48
C PRO A 194 5.87 6.74 45.57
N GLN A 195 5.56 6.27 46.78
CA GLN A 195 5.39 7.12 47.95
C GLN A 195 6.69 7.89 48.23
N ASN A 196 6.61 9.20 48.06
CA ASN A 196 7.65 10.17 48.37
C ASN A 196 7.78 10.26 49.91
N THR A 197 8.80 9.62 50.49
CA THR A 197 9.15 9.73 51.91
C THR A 197 9.59 11.16 52.24
N LYS A 198 8.79 11.83 53.08
CA LYS A 198 9.02 13.16 53.63
C LYS A 198 10.18 13.11 54.66
N PRO A 199 11.23 13.96 54.58
CA PRO A 199 12.25 14.01 55.62
C PRO A 199 11.73 14.81 56.83
N THR A 200 11.74 14.19 58.00
CA THR A 200 11.50 14.83 59.30
C THR A 200 12.76 15.57 59.77
N LEU A 201 12.64 16.88 60.00
CA LEU A 201 13.67 17.73 60.61
C LEU A 201 13.77 17.46 62.13
N PRO A 202 14.97 17.43 62.74
CA PRO A 202 15.11 17.23 64.18
C PRO A 202 14.83 18.53 64.96
N THR A 203 13.95 18.43 65.94
CA THR A 203 13.65 19.45 66.95
C THR A 203 14.77 19.50 68.00
N THR A 204 15.50 20.61 68.05
CA THR A 204 16.37 20.98 69.18
C THR A 204 15.51 21.47 70.34
N LYS A 205 15.64 20.84 71.51
CA LYS A 205 15.12 21.33 72.81
C LYS A 205 16.10 22.34 73.44
N PRO A 206 15.59 23.29 74.26
CA PRO A 206 16.41 24.19 75.07
C PRO A 206 17.11 23.48 76.23
#